data_AF-A0A364Y781-F1
#
_entry.id   AF-A0A364Y781-F1
#
_cell.length_a   1.000
_cell.length_b   1.000
_cell.length_c   1.000
_cell.angle_alpha   90.00
_cell.angle_beta   90.00
_cell.angle_gamma   90.00
#
_symmetry.space_group_name_H-M   'P 1'
#
loop_
_entity.id
_entity.type
_entity.pdbx_description
1 polymer ?
#
loop_
_entity_poly.entity_id
_entity_poly.type
_entity_poly.pdbx_seq_one_letter_code
_entity_poly.pdbx_strand_id
1 'polypeptide(L)' 'MTQNPSPVEIWEIQKIKLKSMFKNVHDDDFKFDYGKKEVMMSNLQVKLGKTREELNKLLEGLGRF' A
#
# COMPACT_ATOMS: atom_id res chain seq x y z
N MET A 1 -26.87 7.34 -0.82
CA MET A 1 -25.90 6.88 -1.83
C MET A 1 -24.77 6.18 -1.08
N THR A 2 -24.83 4.86 -0.92
CA THR A 2 -23.78 4.11 -0.21
C THR A 2 -22.74 3.67 -1.25
N GLN A 3 -21.82 4.57 -1.58
CA GLN A 3 -20.68 4.18 -2.41
C GLN A 3 -19.82 3.22 -1.59
N ASN A 4 -19.76 1.97 -2.04
CA ASN A 4 -18.74 1.03 -1.60
C ASN A 4 -17.38 1.70 -1.90
N PRO A 5 -16.44 1.76 -0.93
CA PRO A 5 -15.17 2.45 -1.14
C PRO A 5 -14.46 1.80 -2.33
N SER A 6 -14.06 2.62 -3.30
CA SER A 6 -13.38 2.11 -4.48
C SER A 6 -12.02 1.54 -4.09
N PRO A 7 -11.47 0.55 -4.84
CA PRO A 7 -10.15 -0.02 -4.55
C PRO A 7 -9.04 1.02 -4.43
N VAL A 8 -9.23 2.19 -5.06
CA VAL A 8 -8.33 3.35 -5.03
C VAL A 8 -8.32 4.02 -3.65
N GLU A 9 -9.48 4.22 -3.04
CA GLU A 9 -9.60 4.88 -1.75
C GLU A 9 -9.04 4.01 -0.63
N ILE A 10 -9.31 2.70 -0.69
CA ILE A 10 -8.74 1.72 0.24
C ILE A 10 -7.20 1.77 0.15
N TRP A 11 -6.67 1.86 -1.08
CA TRP A 11 -5.24 1.96 -1.32
C TRP A 11 -4.63 3.25 -0.75
N GLU A 12 -5.28 4.41 -0.92
CA GLU A 12 -4.80 5.67 -0.34
C GLU A 12 -4.73 5.63 1.19
N ILE A 13 -5.73 5.00 1.84
CA ILE A 13 -5.72 4.79 3.29
C ILE A 13 -4.56 3.88 3.71
N GLN A 14 -4.35 2.77 3.00
CA GLN A 14 -3.22 1.86 3.25
C GLN A 14 -1.88 2.59 3.10
N LYS A 15 -1.75 3.41 2.06
CA LYS A 15 -0.57 4.25 1.77
C LYS A 15 -0.29 5.26 2.89
N ILE A 16 -1.30 5.95 3.43
CA ILE A 16 -1.14 6.88 4.55
C ILE A 16 -0.62 6.15 5.80
N LYS A 17 -1.20 4.99 6.13
CA LYS A 17 -0.77 4.22 7.29
C LYS A 17 0.62 3.63 7.12
N LEU A 18 0.96 3.16 5.92
CA LEU A 18 2.31 2.72 5.56
C LEU A 18 3.34 3.83 5.76
N LYS A 19 3.06 5.05 5.27
CA LYS A 19 3.94 6.22 5.49
C LYS A 19 4.11 6.53 6.98
N SER A 20 3.05 6.40 7.77
CA SER A 20 3.10 6.63 9.21
C SER A 20 3.95 5.58 9.95
N MET A 21 3.83 4.30 9.57
CA MET A 21 4.59 3.21 10.18
C MET A 21 6.05 3.16 9.71
N PHE A 22 6.30 3.48 8.44
CA PHE A 22 7.61 3.37 7.81
C PHE A 22 8.10 4.72 7.33
N LYS A 23 8.92 5.38 8.17
CA LYS A 23 9.60 6.64 7.83
C LYS A 23 10.55 6.53 6.63
N ASN A 24 10.90 5.31 6.22
CA ASN A 24 11.77 5.04 5.08
C ASN A 24 11.03 5.03 3.73
N VAL A 25 9.69 5.08 3.74
CA VAL A 25 8.87 5.09 2.52
C VAL A 25 8.27 6.47 2.32
N HIS A 26 8.52 7.06 1.16
CA HIS A 26 8.11 8.41 0.83
C HIS A 26 7.03 8.38 -0.25
N ASP A 27 6.33 9.50 -0.45
CA ASP A 27 5.27 9.57 -1.46
C ASP A 27 5.73 9.17 -2.87
N ASP A 28 7.01 9.38 -3.16
CA ASP A 28 7.63 9.01 -4.43
C ASP A 28 7.76 7.48 -4.61
N ASP A 29 8.03 6.75 -3.52
CA ASP A 29 7.95 5.28 -3.51
C ASP A 29 6.51 4.78 -3.71
N PHE A 30 5.54 5.69 -3.52
CA PHE A 30 4.14 5.46 -3.72
C PHE A 30 3.55 6.11 -4.99
N LYS A 31 4.39 6.58 -5.93
CA LYS A 31 3.95 7.03 -7.25
C LYS A 31 3.97 5.84 -8.21
N PHE A 32 2.81 5.45 -8.70
CA PHE A 32 2.67 4.49 -9.79
C PHE A 32 1.39 4.78 -10.55
N ASP A 33 1.48 4.56 -11.86
CA ASP A 33 0.33 4.56 -12.74
C ASP A 33 -0.69 3.52 -12.29
N TYR A 34 -1.95 3.97 -12.29
CA TYR A 34 -3.11 3.15 -12.00
C TYR A 34 -3.07 1.86 -12.83
N GLY A 35 -3.09 0.70 -12.16
CA GLY A 35 -2.98 -0.62 -12.79
C GLY A 35 -1.64 -1.33 -12.59
N LYS A 36 -0.57 -0.64 -12.17
CA LYS A 36 0.76 -1.25 -11.91
C LYS A 36 0.97 -1.67 -10.45
N LYS A 37 -0.09 -2.16 -9.79
CA LYS A 37 -0.06 -2.58 -8.37
C LYS A 37 1.01 -3.66 -8.12
N GLU A 38 1.25 -4.55 -9.06
CA GLU A 38 2.27 -5.60 -8.92
C GLU A 38 3.69 -5.05 -8.90
N VAL A 39 4.02 -4.11 -9.81
CA VAL A 39 5.34 -3.46 -9.88
C VAL A 39 5.61 -2.71 -8.58
N MET A 40 4.59 -2.00 -8.11
CA MET A 40 4.62 -1.34 -6.82
C MET A 40 4.89 -2.32 -5.67
N MET A 41 4.14 -3.42 -5.58
CA MET A 41 4.27 -4.38 -4.49
C MET A 41 5.67 -5.00 -4.45
N SER A 42 6.31 -5.21 -5.60
CA SER A 42 7.72 -5.61 -5.66
C SER A 42 8.65 -4.52 -5.13
N ASN A 43 8.46 -3.25 -5.51
CA ASN A 43 9.27 -2.15 -4.99
C ASN A 43 9.11 -1.98 -3.48
N LEU A 44 7.89 -2.08 -2.96
CA LEU A 44 7.62 -2.03 -1.51
C LEU A 44 8.29 -3.19 -0.76
N GLN A 45 8.29 -4.40 -1.31
CA GLN A 45 9.01 -5.53 -0.70
C GLN A 45 10.49 -5.23 -0.54
N VAL A 46 11.13 -4.72 -1.61
CA VAL A 46 12.56 -4.36 -1.59
C VAL A 46 12.82 -3.18 -0.63
N LYS A 47 11.99 -2.13 -0.68
CA LYS A 47 12.16 -0.91 0.11
C LYS A 47 11.95 -1.14 1.61
N LEU A 48 10.93 -1.92 1.96
CA LEU A 48 10.62 -2.28 3.34
C LEU A 48 11.49 -3.43 3.86
N GLY A 49 12.22 -4.11 2.98
CA GLY A 49 12.94 -5.34 3.32
C GLY A 49 11.99 -6.45 3.79
N LYS A 50 10.74 -6.44 3.33
CA LYS A 50 9.70 -7.38 3.74
C LYS A 50 9.41 -8.37 2.63
N THR A 51 9.09 -9.61 3.00
CA THR A 51 8.65 -10.61 2.05
C THR A 51 7.24 -10.28 1.55
N ARG A 52 6.86 -10.87 0.41
CA ARG A 52 5.50 -10.72 -0.15
C ARG A 52 4.40 -11.06 0.85
N GLU A 53 4.60 -12.08 1.69
CA GLU A 53 3.66 -12.46 2.75
C GLU A 53 3.56 -11.40 3.84
N GLU A 54 4.68 -10.90 4.34
CA GLU A 54 4.69 -9.84 5.35
C GLU A 54 4.03 -8.56 4.84
N LEU A 55 4.34 -8.18 3.60
CA LEU A 55 3.72 -7.03 2.96
C LEU A 55 2.21 -7.25 2.76
N ASN A 56 1.78 -8.43 2.32
CA ASN A 56 0.36 -8.74 2.18
C ASN A 56 -0.37 -8.72 3.51
N LYS A 57 0.16 -9.36 4.56
CA LYS A 57 -0.43 -9.31 5.91
C LYS A 57 -0.55 -7.89 6.43
N LEU A 58 0.45 -7.06 6.16
CA LEU A 58 0.42 -5.65 6.52
C LEU A 58 -0.72 -4.94 5.77
N LEU A 59 -0.78 -5.03 4.43
CA LEU A 59 -1.84 -4.42 3.63
C LEU A 59 -3.24 -4.92 4.01
N GLU A 60 -3.38 -6.21 4.26
CA GLU A 60 -4.62 -6.86 4.69
C GLU A 60 -5.07 -6.34 6.06
N GLY A 61 -4.15 -6.19 7.02
CA GLY A 61 -4.41 -5.57 8.31
C GLY A 61 -4.80 -4.09 8.21
N LEU A 62 -4.30 -3.37 7.20
CA LEU A 62 -4.61 -1.96 6.99
C LEU A 62 -5.96 -1.71 6.29
N GLY A 63 -6.43 -2.68 5.48
CA GLY A 63 -7.69 -2.64 4.74
C GLY A 63 -8.91 -3.18 5.50
N ARG A 64 -8.73 -3.73 6.70
CA ARG A 64 -9.81 -4.24 7.55
C ARG A 64 -10.46 -3.11 8.36
N PHE A 65 -11.29 -2.30 7.70
CA PHE A 65 -12.18 -1.30 8.32
C PHE A 65 -13.56 -1.37 7.65
#